data_AF-A0A1W9LTI9-F1
#
_entry.id   AF-A0A1W9LTI9-F1
#
_cell.length_a   1.000
_cell.length_b   1.000
_cell.length_c   1.000
_cell.angle_alpha   90.00
_cell.angle_beta   90.00
_cell.angle_gamma   90.00
#
_symmetry.space_group_name_H-M   'P 1'
#
loop_
_entity.id
_entity.type
_entity.pdbx_description
1 polymer ?
#
loop_
_entity_poly.entity_id
_entity_poly.type
_entity_poly.pdbx_seq_one_letter_code
_entity_poly.pdbx_strand_id
1 'polypeptide(L)'
;MFDRGFCVSTSPTPTAPSVRPLNITGTGSFDSVLTGLNPNTTYYVRAYAMNYQGIAYGNEVTFKTSSSATIGDVNGDGKVDLADAILALQVIAGLNPAGVKVSADVNNDGKIGLEEVIFILQKVAGLR
;
A
#
# COMPACT_ATOMS: atom_id res chain seq x y z
N MET A 1 33.99 3.77 10.16
CA MET A 1 33.06 3.24 9.14
C MET A 1 32.16 4.39 8.72
N PHE A 2 32.01 4.64 7.42
CA PHE A 2 31.02 5.58 6.89
C PHE A 2 29.83 4.75 6.41
N ASP A 3 28.62 5.21 6.71
CA ASP A 3 27.39 4.51 6.36
C ASP A 3 26.28 5.51 6.05
N ARG A 4 25.32 5.12 5.21
CA ARG A 4 24.21 5.99 4.80
C ARG A 4 23.03 5.18 4.31
N GLY A 5 21.84 5.76 4.39
CA GLY A 5 20.62 5.11 3.95
C GLY A 5 19.39 5.87 4.40
N PHE A 6 18.31 5.13 4.70
CA PHE A 6 17.05 5.68 5.15
C PHE A 6 16.59 5.10 6.50
N CYS A 7 16.07 5.99 7.34
CA CYS A 7 15.30 5.68 8.53
C CYS A 7 13.82 5.77 8.16
N VAL A 8 13.09 4.68 8.34
CA VAL A 8 11.68 4.53 7.95
C VAL A 8 10.89 4.07 9.17
N SER A 9 9.78 4.73 9.46
CA SER A 9 8.90 4.40 10.59
C SER A 9 7.46 4.77 10.30
N THR A 10 6.52 4.20 11.06
CA THR A 10 5.12 4.63 11.12
C THR A 10 4.90 5.75 12.15
N SER A 11 5.94 6.12 12.90
CA SER A 11 5.96 7.26 13.81
C SER A 11 6.82 8.40 13.26
N PRO A 12 6.46 9.67 13.51
CA PRO A 12 7.26 10.82 13.10
C PRO A 12 8.69 10.78 13.67
N THR A 13 9.58 11.53 13.03
CA THR A 13 10.99 11.72 13.38
C THR A 13 11.81 10.42 13.45
N PRO A 14 11.78 9.55 12.41
CA PRO A 14 12.53 8.30 12.45
C PRO A 14 14.03 8.54 12.59
N THR A 15 14.68 7.82 13.51
CA THR A 15 16.13 7.87 13.74
C THR A 15 16.81 6.51 13.65
N ALA A 16 16.07 5.42 13.70
CA ALA A 16 16.62 4.07 13.55
C ALA A 16 16.95 3.77 12.08
N PRO A 17 18.21 3.47 11.71
CA PRO A 17 18.56 3.01 10.38
C PRO A 17 17.77 1.75 10.01
N SER A 18 17.06 1.77 8.89
CA SER A 18 16.16 0.67 8.49
C SER A 18 16.42 0.14 7.09
N VAL A 19 16.87 1.00 6.18
CA VAL A 19 17.09 0.63 4.77
C VAL A 19 18.45 1.12 4.35
N ARG A 20 19.24 0.20 3.79
CA ARG A 20 20.62 0.43 3.37
C ARG A 20 20.75 0.08 1.89
N PRO A 21 21.14 1.03 1.03
CA PRO A 21 21.45 0.71 -0.35
C PRO A 21 22.72 -0.14 -0.42
N LEU A 22 22.76 -1.11 -1.33
CA LEU A 22 23.92 -1.98 -1.53
C LEU A 22 25.10 -1.17 -2.11
N ASN A 23 26.31 -1.39 -1.56
CA ASN A 23 27.59 -0.98 -2.15
C ASN A 23 27.77 0.52 -2.44
N ILE A 24 27.34 1.41 -1.55
CA ILE A 24 27.65 2.84 -1.67
C ILE A 24 28.76 3.25 -0.70
N THR A 25 29.96 3.46 -1.26
CA THR A 25 31.02 4.24 -0.64
C THR A 25 30.99 5.67 -1.21
N GLY A 26 31.47 6.66 -0.46
CA GLY A 26 31.62 8.05 -0.93
C GLY A 26 30.40 8.96 -0.78
N THR A 27 30.48 10.13 -1.41
CA THR A 27 29.44 11.17 -1.45
C THR A 27 28.57 11.02 -2.72
N GLY A 28 27.42 11.69 -2.78
CA GLY A 28 26.53 11.71 -3.96
C GLY A 28 25.14 11.16 -3.70
N SER A 29 24.26 11.31 -4.70
CA SER A 29 22.87 10.84 -4.65
C SER A 29 22.78 9.32 -4.53
N PHE A 30 21.75 8.84 -3.84
CA PHE A 30 21.42 7.43 -3.74
C PHE A 30 19.91 7.25 -3.62
N ASP A 31 19.44 6.07 -4.01
CA ASP A 31 18.05 5.66 -3.94
C ASP A 31 17.93 4.27 -3.28
N SER A 32 16.70 3.91 -2.91
CA SER A 32 16.38 2.59 -2.35
C SER A 32 14.93 2.24 -2.62
N VAL A 33 14.68 0.94 -2.83
CA VAL A 33 13.33 0.39 -2.93
C VAL A 33 12.85 0.00 -1.54
N LEU A 34 11.70 0.53 -1.12
CA LEU A 34 11.00 0.10 0.10
C LEU A 34 10.01 -1.01 -0.27
N THR A 35 10.19 -2.20 0.27
CA THR A 35 9.31 -3.36 0.06
C THR A 35 8.68 -3.82 1.38
N GLY A 36 7.63 -4.65 1.31
CA GLY A 36 6.99 -5.21 2.50
C GLY A 36 6.27 -4.19 3.38
N LEU A 37 5.85 -3.06 2.81
CA LEU A 37 5.10 -2.04 3.53
C LEU A 37 3.65 -2.49 3.76
N ASN A 38 3.10 -2.12 4.91
CA ASN A 38 1.69 -2.38 5.19
C ASN A 38 0.81 -1.47 4.31
N PRO A 39 -0.32 -1.97 3.79
CA PRO A 39 -1.28 -1.16 3.04
C PRO A 39 -1.94 -0.11 3.94
N ASN A 40 -2.48 0.94 3.31
CA ASN A 40 -3.20 2.05 3.98
C ASN A 40 -2.44 2.66 5.17
N THR A 41 -1.11 2.62 5.15
CA THR A 41 -0.25 2.99 6.28
C THR A 41 0.60 4.21 5.91
N THR A 42 0.62 5.21 6.80
CA THR A 42 1.48 6.38 6.67
C THR A 42 2.88 6.05 7.16
N TYR A 43 3.89 6.34 6.33
CA TYR A 43 5.30 6.19 6.65
C TYR A 43 6.00 7.55 6.65
N TYR A 44 6.94 7.70 7.58
CA TYR A 44 7.86 8.81 7.70
C TYR A 44 9.25 8.30 7.33
N VAL A 45 9.95 9.04 6.48
CA VAL A 45 11.25 8.67 5.93
C VAL A 45 12.23 9.82 6.11
N ARG A 46 13.43 9.51 6.60
CA ARG A 46 14.56 10.43 6.67
C ARG A 46 15.79 9.77 6.09
N ALA A 47 16.54 10.49 5.24
CA ALA A 47 17.89 10.05 4.88
C ALA A 47 18.82 10.19 6.10
N TYR A 48 19.77 9.28 6.28
CA TYR A 48 20.81 9.37 7.30
C TYR A 48 22.20 9.21 6.70
N ALA A 49 23.19 9.82 7.34
CA ALA A 49 24.61 9.61 7.08
C ALA A 49 25.36 9.50 8.43
N MET A 50 26.21 8.50 8.55
CA MET A 50 26.97 8.17 9.75
C MET A 50 28.47 8.21 9.46
N ASN A 51 29.21 8.75 10.41
CA ASN A 51 30.66 8.65 10.48
C ASN A 51 31.10 8.29 11.91
N TYR A 52 32.39 8.42 12.21
CA TYR A 52 32.93 8.14 13.54
C TYR A 52 32.51 9.16 14.62
N GLN A 53 32.00 10.33 14.23
CA GLN A 53 31.54 11.37 15.16
C GLN A 53 30.05 11.24 15.50
N GLY A 54 29.26 10.59 14.65
CA GLY A 54 27.83 10.39 14.90
C GLY A 54 27.01 10.23 13.62
N ILE A 55 25.70 10.41 13.77
CA ILE A 55 24.71 10.30 12.69
C ILE A 55 24.07 11.67 12.47
N ALA A 56 24.04 12.11 11.22
CA ALA A 56 23.24 13.24 10.76
C ALA A 56 22.03 12.74 9.98
N TYR A 57 20.92 13.48 10.07
CA TYR A 57 19.66 13.13 9.40
C TYR A 57 19.20 14.28 8.51
N GLY A 58 18.65 13.93 7.36
CA GLY A 58 18.01 14.88 6.45
C GLY A 58 16.60 15.27 6.90
N ASN A 59 15.92 15.97 5.99
CA ASN A 59 14.51 16.33 6.12
C ASN A 59 13.63 15.09 6.19
N GLU A 60 12.53 15.20 6.91
CA GLU A 60 11.48 14.20 6.93
C GLU A 60 10.58 14.36 5.72
N VAL A 61 10.31 13.23 5.08
CA VAL A 61 9.32 13.09 4.01
C VAL A 61 8.28 12.07 4.46
N THR A 62 7.02 12.33 4.12
CA THR A 62 5.89 11.46 4.46
C THR A 62 5.19 11.00 3.19
N PHE A 63 4.77 9.74 3.19
CA PHE A 63 3.89 9.18 2.17
C PHE A 63 2.93 8.18 2.82
N LYS A 64 1.82 7.90 2.14
CA LYS A 64 0.85 6.89 2.55
C LYS A 64 0.77 5.80 1.49
N THR A 65 0.88 4.54 1.89
CA THR A 65 0.66 3.41 0.99
C THR A 65 -0.81 3.32 0.60
N SER A 66 -1.08 2.86 -0.63
CA SER A 66 -2.45 2.57 -1.08
C SER A 66 -3.08 1.49 -0.20
N SER A 67 -4.42 1.46 -0.14
CA SER A 67 -5.13 0.30 0.41
C SER A 67 -4.74 -0.96 -0.37
N SER A 68 -4.70 -2.10 0.31
CA SER A 68 -4.51 -3.37 -0.37
C SER A 68 -5.74 -3.57 -1.23
N ALA A 69 -5.55 -3.79 -2.53
CA ALA A 69 -6.64 -4.27 -3.37
C ALA A 69 -7.05 -5.64 -2.84
N THR A 70 -8.17 -5.70 -2.14
CA THR A 70 -8.74 -6.98 -1.72
C THR A 70 -9.64 -7.44 -2.84
N ILE A 71 -9.44 -8.67 -3.31
CA ILE A 71 -10.31 -9.26 -4.33
C ILE A 71 -11.74 -9.28 -3.78
N GLY A 72 -12.69 -8.74 -4.54
CA GLY A 72 -14.08 -8.57 -4.12
C GLY A 72 -14.39 -7.32 -3.27
N ASP A 73 -13.41 -6.52 -2.87
CA ASP A 73 -13.63 -5.21 -2.21
C ASP A 73 -13.86 -4.13 -3.26
N VAL A 74 -15.12 -4.01 -3.67
CA VAL A 74 -15.54 -3.15 -4.79
C VAL A 74 -15.49 -1.67 -4.39
N ASN A 75 -15.70 -1.35 -3.11
CA ASN A 75 -15.71 0.02 -2.61
C ASN A 75 -14.33 0.54 -2.13
N GLY A 76 -13.37 -0.36 -1.91
CA GLY A 76 -11.99 -0.08 -1.50
C GLY A 76 -11.81 0.25 -0.01
N ASP A 77 -12.75 -0.14 0.86
CA ASP A 77 -12.72 0.12 2.31
C ASP A 77 -11.89 -0.88 3.11
N GLY A 78 -11.36 -1.92 2.45
CA GLY A 78 -10.55 -2.98 3.01
C GLY A 78 -11.35 -4.17 3.54
N LYS A 79 -12.67 -4.21 3.31
CA LYS A 79 -13.55 -5.33 3.67
C LYS A 79 -14.21 -5.90 2.41
N VAL A 80 -14.64 -7.16 2.52
CA VAL A 80 -15.46 -7.80 1.49
C VAL A 80 -16.79 -8.12 2.14
N ASP A 81 -17.79 -7.26 1.92
CA ASP A 81 -19.09 -7.36 2.56
C ASP A 81 -20.28 -7.09 1.62
N LEU A 82 -21.50 -6.97 2.17
CA LEU A 82 -22.70 -6.77 1.38
C LEU A 82 -22.72 -5.42 0.65
N ALA A 83 -21.99 -4.40 1.13
CA ALA A 83 -21.87 -3.13 0.42
C ALA A 83 -21.18 -3.30 -0.94
N ASP A 84 -20.18 -4.19 -1.01
CA ASP A 84 -19.50 -4.51 -2.26
C ASP A 84 -20.43 -5.24 -3.24
N ALA A 85 -21.21 -6.19 -2.73
CA ALA A 85 -22.19 -6.92 -3.54
C ALA A 85 -23.25 -5.96 -4.12
N ILE A 86 -23.69 -4.96 -3.35
CA ILE A 86 -24.64 -3.94 -3.82
C ILE A 86 -24.02 -3.11 -4.93
N LEU A 87 -22.77 -2.66 -4.80
CA LEU A 87 -22.10 -1.89 -5.86
C LEU A 87 -21.92 -2.72 -7.13
N ALA A 88 -21.50 -3.98 -7.01
CA ALA A 88 -21.36 -4.87 -8.17
C ALA A 88 -22.72 -5.12 -8.85
N LEU A 89 -23.80 -5.32 -8.09
CA LEU A 89 -25.16 -5.42 -8.63
C LEU A 89 -25.62 -4.13 -9.33
N GLN A 90 -25.27 -2.95 -8.79
CA GLN A 90 -25.56 -1.67 -9.44
C GLN A 90 -24.85 -1.57 -10.81
N VAL A 91 -23.58 -2.00 -10.89
CA VAL A 91 -22.83 -2.05 -12.16
C VAL A 91 -23.52 -2.99 -13.16
N ILE A 92 -23.95 -4.18 -12.73
CA ILE A 92 -24.69 -5.14 -13.57
C ILE A 92 -26.03 -4.55 -14.05
N ALA A 93 -26.70 -3.75 -13.20
CA ALA A 93 -27.93 -3.05 -13.56
C ALA A 93 -27.71 -1.89 -14.55
N GLY A 94 -26.48 -1.66 -15.01
CA GLY A 94 -26.14 -0.59 -15.94
C GLY A 94 -25.98 0.78 -15.27
N LEU A 95 -25.90 0.81 -13.94
CA LEU A 95 -25.59 2.04 -13.20
C LEU A 95 -24.07 2.24 -13.16
N ASN A 96 -23.66 3.50 -12.98
CA ASN A 96 -22.25 3.86 -12.82
C ASN A 96 -22.01 4.47 -11.43
N PRO A 97 -22.04 3.66 -10.35
CA PRO A 97 -21.82 4.16 -9.00
C PRO A 97 -20.38 4.64 -8.83
N ALA A 98 -20.20 5.75 -8.12
CA ALA A 98 -18.88 6.25 -7.78
C ALA A 98 -18.16 5.29 -6.82
N GLY A 99 -16.84 5.23 -6.92
CA GLY A 99 -16.00 4.48 -5.97
C GLY A 99 -15.69 3.04 -6.36
N VAL A 100 -16.26 2.51 -7.45
CA VAL A 100 -15.96 1.15 -7.94
C VAL A 100 -14.48 1.00 -8.29
N LYS A 101 -13.83 0.01 -7.69
CA LYS A 101 -12.44 -0.34 -7.97
C LYS A 101 -12.36 -1.56 -8.88
N VAL A 102 -11.84 -1.39 -10.09
CA VAL A 102 -11.59 -2.50 -11.03
C VAL A 102 -10.58 -3.51 -10.45
N SER A 103 -9.75 -3.12 -9.49
CA SER A 103 -8.88 -4.07 -8.77
C SER A 103 -9.63 -5.10 -7.93
N ALA A 104 -10.95 -4.97 -7.76
CA ALA A 104 -11.82 -5.95 -7.12
C ALA A 104 -12.22 -7.10 -8.06
N ASP A 105 -11.94 -6.97 -9.37
CA ASP A 105 -12.18 -7.99 -10.39
C ASP A 105 -11.55 -9.32 -9.99
N VAL A 106 -12.39 -10.34 -9.84
CA VAL A 106 -12.00 -11.66 -9.32
C VAL A 106 -11.51 -12.56 -10.46
N ASN A 107 -11.98 -12.34 -11.68
CA ASN A 107 -11.72 -13.21 -12.83
C ASN A 107 -10.71 -12.61 -13.84
N ASN A 108 -10.28 -11.37 -13.64
CA ASN A 108 -9.39 -10.58 -14.50
C ASN A 108 -9.94 -10.32 -15.91
N ASP A 109 -11.26 -10.19 -16.07
CA ASP A 109 -11.90 -9.85 -17.35
C ASP A 109 -11.96 -8.33 -17.62
N GLY A 110 -11.49 -7.52 -16.67
CA GLY A 110 -11.43 -6.06 -16.72
C GLY A 110 -12.74 -5.38 -16.34
N LYS A 111 -13.72 -6.09 -15.79
CA LYS A 111 -15.03 -5.57 -15.39
C LYS A 111 -15.42 -6.06 -13.99
N ILE A 112 -16.45 -5.43 -13.44
CA ILE A 112 -17.15 -5.89 -12.24
C ILE A 112 -18.50 -6.45 -12.70
N GLY A 113 -18.72 -7.74 -12.50
CA GLY A 113 -19.82 -8.51 -13.04
C GLY A 113 -20.43 -9.49 -12.04
N LEU A 114 -21.13 -10.50 -12.58
CA LEU A 114 -21.88 -11.47 -11.77
C LEU A 114 -20.93 -12.36 -10.96
N GLU A 115 -19.75 -12.62 -11.50
CA GLU A 115 -18.68 -13.40 -10.90
C GLU A 115 -18.19 -12.75 -9.59
N GLU A 116 -18.02 -11.42 -9.57
CA GLU A 116 -17.69 -10.64 -8.38
C GLU A 116 -18.83 -10.73 -7.36
N VAL A 117 -20.08 -10.56 -7.78
CA VAL A 117 -21.25 -10.68 -6.90
C VAL A 117 -21.30 -12.05 -6.23
N ILE A 118 -21.13 -13.13 -7.01
CA ILE A 118 -21.13 -14.50 -6.48
C ILE A 118 -19.97 -14.68 -5.50
N PHE A 119 -18.78 -14.20 -5.84
CA PHE A 119 -17.62 -14.29 -4.96
C PHE A 119 -17.85 -13.59 -3.62
N ILE A 120 -18.34 -12.34 -3.66
CA ILE A 120 -18.61 -11.53 -2.48
C ILE A 120 -19.68 -12.20 -1.61
N LEU A 121 -20.79 -12.65 -2.20
CA LEU A 121 -21.86 -13.33 -1.45
C LEU A 121 -21.38 -14.65 -0.81
N GLN A 122 -20.54 -15.43 -1.50
CA GLN A 122 -19.94 -16.64 -0.94
C GLN A 122 -18.99 -16.33 0.22
N LYS A 123 -18.20 -15.27 0.11
CA LYS A 123 -17.32 -14.79 1.18
C LYS A 123 -18.11 -14.36 2.42
N VAL A 124 -19.15 -13.54 2.23
CA VAL A 124 -20.02 -13.07 3.31
C VAL A 124 -20.78 -14.23 3.97
N ALA A 125 -21.19 -15.23 3.20
CA ALA A 125 -21.86 -16.43 3.72
C ALA A 125 -20.91 -17.42 4.43
N GLY A 126 -19.60 -17.18 4.44
CA GLY A 126 -18.59 -18.08 5.03
C GLY A 126 -18.39 -19.38 4.25
N LEU A 127 -18.77 -19.39 2.96
CA LEU A 127 -18.60 -20.55 2.07
C LEU A 127 -17.22 -20.57 1.40
N ARG A 128 -16.48 -19.46 1.50
CA ARG A 128 -15.14 -19.26 0.92
C ARG A 128 -14.26 -18.44 1.86
#